data_AF-A0A9D8AZ61-F1
#
_entry.id   AF-A0A9D8AZ61-F1
#
_cell.length_a   1.000
_cell.length_b   1.000
_cell.length_c   1.000
_cell.angle_alpha   90.00
_cell.angle_beta   90.00
_cell.angle_gamma   90.00
#
_symmetry.space_group_name_H-M   'P 1'
#
loop_
_entity.id
_entity.type
_entity.pdbx_description
1 polymer ?
#
loop_
_entity_poly.entity_id
_entity_poly.type
_entity_poly.pdbx_seq_one_letter_code
_entity_poly.pdbx_strand_id
1 'polypeptide(L)'
;MIVIACVGLFFARDLPTLTAWYTLFGLASGTTLLLGLVMMADITPNARAATTLGSFDAVIDLVIFIAPLIAITASGAIGTEWVLVLAALPSLVAFPIALATRETRGEEKS
;
A
#
# COMPACT_ATOMS: atom_id res chain seq x y z
N MET A 1 -8.88 0.33 -3.84
CA MET A 1 -9.19 1.76 -3.61
C MET A 1 -7.96 2.67 -3.79
N ILE A 2 -6.76 2.23 -3.41
CA ILE A 2 -5.51 3.03 -3.54
C ILE A 2 -5.29 3.54 -4.98
N VAL A 3 -5.44 2.68 -6.00
CA VAL A 3 -5.29 3.07 -7.42
C VAL A 3 -6.25 4.20 -7.81
N ILE A 4 -7.51 4.15 -7.37
CA ILE A 4 -8.51 5.17 -7.66
C ILE A 4 -8.13 6.49 -6.98
N ALA A 5 -7.64 6.44 -5.74
CA ALA A 5 -7.21 7.63 -5.02
C ALA A 5 -5.98 8.30 -5.68
N CYS A 6 -5.00 7.51 -6.14
CA CYS A 6 -3.83 8.01 -6.86
C CYS A 6 -4.20 8.66 -8.20
N VAL A 7 -5.10 8.04 -8.97
CA VAL A 7 -5.60 8.62 -10.23
C VAL A 7 -6.44 9.88 -9.94
N GLY A 8 -7.24 9.89 -8.88
CA GLY A 8 -8.00 11.06 -8.45
C GLY A 8 -7.11 12.24 -8.07
N LEU A 9 -6.00 11.98 -7.36
CA LEU A 9 -5.00 13.00 -7.00
C LEU A 9 -4.32 13.62 -8.22
N PHE A 10 -4.14 12.87 -9.30
CA PHE A 10 -3.59 13.40 -10.56
C PHE A 10 -4.46 14.49 -11.18
N PHE A 11 -5.79 14.34 -11.09
CA PHE A 11 -6.75 15.30 -11.66
C PHE A 11 -7.18 16.40 -10.69
N ALA A 12 -6.81 16.31 -9.41
CA ALA A 12 -7.21 17.27 -8.39
C ALA A 12 -6.50 18.61 -8.59
N ARG A 13 -7.26 19.66 -8.87
CA ARG A 13 -6.75 21.03 -9.10
C ARG A 13 -7.16 22.01 -7.99
N ASP A 14 -8.14 21.64 -7.18
CA ASP A 14 -8.67 22.46 -6.08
C ASP A 14 -8.41 21.81 -4.71
N LEU A 15 -8.33 22.64 -3.68
CA LEU A 15 -8.00 22.21 -2.32
C LEU A 15 -9.05 21.24 -1.72
N PRO A 16 -10.36 21.41 -1.96
CA PRO A 16 -11.36 20.42 -1.57
C PRO A 16 -11.17 19.04 -2.20
N THR A 17 -10.98 18.95 -3.52
CA THR A 17 -10.74 17.66 -4.19
C THR A 17 -9.44 17.01 -3.73
N LEU A 18 -8.36 17.79 -3.57
CA LEU A 18 -7.11 17.31 -2.99
C LEU A 18 -7.33 16.67 -1.61
N THR A 19 -8.04 17.36 -0.72
CA THR A 19 -8.33 16.88 0.64
C THR A 19 -9.13 15.59 0.63
N ALA A 20 -10.16 15.52 -0.23
CA ALA A 20 -10.99 14.33 -0.37
C ALA A 20 -10.18 13.12 -0.85
N TRP A 21 -9.35 13.29 -1.88
CA TRP A 21 -8.54 12.20 -2.42
C TRP A 21 -7.41 11.78 -1.49
N TYR A 22 -6.78 12.71 -0.76
CA TYR A 22 -5.80 12.36 0.28
C TYR A 22 -6.43 11.59 1.44
N THR A 23 -7.65 11.97 1.84
CA THR A 23 -8.40 11.26 2.89
C THR A 23 -8.73 9.84 2.42
N LEU A 24 -9.18 9.69 1.17
CA LEU A 24 -9.45 8.38 0.59
C LEU A 24 -8.17 7.53 0.48
N PHE A 25 -7.06 8.14 0.07
CA PHE A 25 -5.75 7.48 0.02
C PHE A 25 -5.31 7.00 1.41
N GLY A 26 -5.44 7.84 2.43
CA GLY A 26 -5.11 7.51 3.82
C GLY A 26 -5.98 6.37 4.36
N LEU A 27 -7.30 6.43 4.16
CA LEU A 27 -8.23 5.38 4.55
C LEU A 27 -7.94 4.05 3.84
N ALA A 28 -7.73 4.08 2.53
CA ALA A 28 -7.41 2.89 1.75
C ALA A 28 -6.06 2.27 2.16
N SER A 29 -5.06 3.09 2.44
CA SER A 29 -3.74 2.62 2.88
C SER A 29 -3.79 2.03 4.29
N GLY A 30 -4.44 2.74 5.23
CA GLY A 30 -4.60 2.27 6.60
C GLY A 30 -5.37 0.94 6.70
N THR A 31 -6.47 0.82 5.96
CA THR A 31 -7.24 -0.44 5.91
C THR A 31 -6.42 -1.58 5.31
N THR A 32 -5.64 -1.32 4.26
CA THR A 32 -4.77 -2.34 3.63
C THR A 32 -3.69 -2.83 4.60
N LEU A 33 -3.06 -1.92 5.34
CA LEU A 33 -2.03 -2.27 6.33
C LEU A 33 -2.63 -3.07 7.50
N LEU A 34 -3.76 -2.61 8.06
CA LEU A 34 -4.41 -3.29 9.19
C LEU A 34 -4.90 -4.68 8.81
N LEU A 35 -5.60 -4.81 7.68
CA LEU A 35 -6.08 -6.12 7.22
C LEU A 35 -4.92 -7.04 6.83
N GLY A 36 -3.89 -6.51 6.17
CA GLY A 36 -2.69 -7.28 5.83
C GLY A 36 -1.98 -7.82 7.07
N LEU A 37 -1.88 -7.03 8.13
CA LEU A 37 -1.26 -7.43 9.39
C LEU A 37 -2.09 -8.49 10.12
N VAL A 38 -3.43 -8.34 10.15
CA VAL A 38 -4.33 -9.36 10.72
C VAL A 38 -4.23 -10.67 9.95
N MET A 39 -4.30 -10.63 8.61
CA MET A 39 -4.16 -11.84 7.79
C MET A 39 -2.79 -12.51 7.98
N MET A 40 -1.72 -11.72 8.06
CA MET A 40 -0.38 -12.25 8.31
C MET A 40 -0.28 -12.92 9.70
N ALA A 41 -0.92 -12.33 10.72
CA ALA A 41 -0.97 -12.93 12.04
C ALA A 41 -1.74 -14.26 12.05
N ASP A 42 -2.85 -14.35 11.31
CA ASP A 42 -3.67 -15.56 11.23
C ASP A 42 -2.96 -16.74 10.54
N ILE A 43 -2.17 -16.49 9.50
CA ILE A 43 -1.49 -17.54 8.73
C ILE A 43 -0.12 -17.93 9.33
N THR A 44 0.45 -17.11 10.21
CA THR A 44 1.81 -17.34 10.73
C THR A 44 1.79 -18.27 11.94
N PRO A 45 2.55 -19.39 11.94
CA PRO A 45 2.67 -20.24 13.11
C PRO A 45 3.24 -19.49 14.32
N ASN A 46 2.67 -19.72 15.51
CA ASN A 46 3.06 -19.04 16.76
C ASN A 46 4.57 -19.04 17.04
N ALA A 47 5.28 -20.11 16.67
CA ALA A 47 6.73 -20.22 16.85
C ALA A 47 7.56 -19.21 16.03
N ARG A 48 6.98 -18.60 14.98
CA ARG A 48 7.63 -17.63 14.10
C ARG A 48 6.91 -16.28 14.05
N ALA A 49 5.77 -16.13 14.72
CA ALA A 49 4.93 -14.94 14.67
C ALA A 49 5.71 -13.65 14.96
N ALA A 50 6.52 -13.62 16.01
CA ALA A 50 7.32 -12.45 16.38
C ALA A 50 8.33 -12.05 15.29
N THR A 51 9.02 -13.02 14.68
CA THR A 51 10.00 -12.76 13.62
C THR A 51 9.32 -12.31 12.33
N THR A 52 8.22 -12.94 11.94
CA THR A 52 7.48 -12.58 10.72
C THR A 52 6.87 -11.18 10.84
N LEU A 53 6.19 -10.88 11.94
CA LEU A 53 5.61 -9.55 12.18
C LEU A 53 6.71 -8.48 12.31
N GLY A 54 7.82 -8.78 12.98
CA GLY A 54 8.97 -7.87 13.05
C GLY A 54 9.60 -7.61 11.68
N SER A 55 9.66 -8.62 10.81
CA SER A 55 10.16 -8.43 9.44
C SER A 55 9.22 -7.59 8.58
N PHE A 56 7.91 -7.73 8.78
CA PHE A 56 6.91 -6.91 8.11
C PHE A 56 7.04 -5.44 8.53
N ASP A 57 7.14 -5.18 9.83
CA ASP A 57 7.32 -3.84 10.39
C ASP A 57 8.60 -3.17 9.86
N ALA A 58 9.72 -3.90 9.86
CA ALA A 58 11.00 -3.41 9.32
C ALA A 58 10.92 -3.04 7.83
N VAL A 59 10.14 -3.78 7.03
CA VAL A 59 9.92 -3.44 5.61
C VAL A 59 9.09 -2.16 5.47
N ILE A 60 8.05 -1.98 6.29
CA ILE A 60 7.25 -0.75 6.30
C ILE A 60 8.11 0.45 6.69
N ASP A 61 8.92 0.34 7.74
CA ASP A 61 9.85 1.38 8.17
C ASP A 61 10.84 1.77 7.06
N LEU A 62 11.41 0.76 6.39
CA LEU A 62 12.31 0.99 5.27
C LEU A 62 11.60 1.74 4.14
N VAL A 63 10.36 1.35 3.79
CA VAL A 63 9.56 2.03 2.76
C VAL A 63 9.27 3.47 3.14
N ILE A 64 8.87 3.74 4.39
CA ILE A 64 8.62 5.10 4.91
C ILE A 64 9.90 5.95 4.81
N PHE A 65 11.06 5.36 5.04
CA PHE A 65 12.34 6.05 4.94
C PHE A 65 12.75 6.35 3.49
N ILE A 66 12.64 5.39 2.57
CA ILE A 66 13.12 5.55 1.18
C ILE A 66 12.11 6.24 0.26
N ALA A 67 10.80 6.12 0.53
CA ALA A 67 9.75 6.63 -0.35
C ALA A 67 9.83 8.15 -0.59
N PRO A 68 10.08 9.01 0.41
CA PRO A 68 10.26 10.44 0.18
C PRO A 68 11.44 10.75 -0.73
N LEU A 69 12.56 10.03 -0.57
CA LEU A 69 13.75 10.21 -1.41
C LEU A 69 13.47 9.84 -2.87
N ILE A 70 12.79 8.71 -3.09
CA ILE A 70 12.36 8.28 -4.43
C ILE A 70 11.36 9.28 -5.02
N ALA A 71 10.40 9.76 -4.22
CA ALA A 71 9.41 10.73 -4.67
C ALA A 71 10.05 12.06 -5.08
N ILE A 72 10.99 12.59 -4.29
CA ILE A 72 11.71 13.83 -4.60
C ILE A 72 12.52 13.67 -5.89
N THR A 73 13.33 12.61 -5.98
CA THR A 73 14.17 12.36 -7.15
C THR A 73 13.35 12.18 -8.43
N ALA A 74 12.26 11.40 -8.37
CA ALA A 74 11.36 11.22 -9.49
C ALA A 74 10.61 12.52 -9.84
N SER A 75 10.17 13.30 -8.84
CA SER A 75 9.44 14.55 -9.09
C SER A 75 10.25 15.56 -9.90
N GLY A 76 11.58 15.59 -9.71
CA GLY A 76 12.49 16.45 -10.49
C GLY A 76 12.62 16.03 -11.96
N ALA A 77 12.38 14.76 -12.29
CA ALA A 77 12.52 14.23 -13.65
C ALA A 77 11.21 14.23 -14.44
N ILE A 78 10.08 13.89 -13.79
CA ILE A 78 8.80 13.64 -14.47
C ILE A 78 7.64 14.50 -13.93
N GLY A 79 7.87 15.30 -12.89
CA GLY A 79 6.84 16.12 -12.25
C GLY A 79 6.02 15.38 -11.20
N THR A 80 5.52 16.12 -10.20
CA THR A 80 4.82 15.57 -9.03
C THR A 80 3.55 14.80 -9.36
N GLU A 81 2.81 15.23 -10.39
CA GLU A 81 1.56 14.57 -10.82
C GLU A 81 1.83 13.12 -11.25
N TRP A 82 2.89 12.89 -12.03
CA TRP A 82 3.26 11.55 -12.49
C TRP A 82 3.79 10.66 -11.38
N VAL A 83 4.47 11.23 -10.37
CA VAL A 83 4.90 10.48 -9.18
C VAL A 83 3.69 9.91 -8.42
N LEU A 84 2.58 10.65 -8.34
CA LEU A 84 1.35 10.16 -7.70
C LEU A 84 0.74 8.98 -8.43
N VAL A 85 0.83 8.94 -9.77
CA VAL A 85 0.39 7.80 -10.57
C VAL A 85 1.33 6.61 -10.39
N LEU A 86 2.65 6.84 -10.36
CA LEU A 86 3.62 5.76 -10.10
C LEU A 86 3.47 5.15 -8.71
N ALA A 87 3.01 5.94 -7.71
CA ALA A 87 2.71 5.43 -6.38
C ALA A 87 1.56 4.39 -6.37
N ALA A 88 0.75 4.30 -7.44
CA ALA A 88 -0.26 3.26 -7.60
C ALA A 88 0.32 1.91 -8.05
N LEU A 89 1.53 1.87 -8.63
CA LEU A 89 2.12 0.66 -9.20
C LEU A 89 2.27 -0.49 -8.19
N PRO A 90 2.77 -0.26 -6.95
CA PRO A 90 2.85 -1.34 -5.97
C PRO A 90 1.48 -1.97 -5.68
N SER A 91 0.41 -1.17 -5.62
CA SER A 91 -0.95 -1.68 -5.43
C SER A 91 -1.47 -2.47 -6.62
N LEU A 92 -1.12 -2.06 -7.85
CA LEU A 92 -1.46 -2.80 -9.07
C LEU A 92 -0.77 -4.17 -9.14
N VAL A 93 0.43 -4.29 -8.58
CA VAL A 93 1.16 -5.56 -8.50
C VAL A 93 0.69 -6.41 -7.32
N ALA A 94 0.43 -5.79 -6.16
CA ALA A 94 0.00 -6.51 -4.97
C ALA A 94 -1.39 -7.15 -5.13
N PHE A 95 -2.32 -6.48 -5.83
CA PHE A 95 -3.67 -6.98 -6.04
C PHE A 95 -3.75 -8.36 -6.73
N PRO A 96 -3.13 -8.60 -7.91
CA PRO A 96 -3.15 -9.91 -8.55
C PRO A 96 -2.40 -10.97 -7.74
N ILE A 97 -1.33 -10.60 -7.02
CA ILE A 97 -0.62 -11.52 -6.12
C ILE A 97 -1.56 -11.99 -5.01
N ALA A 98 -2.28 -11.06 -4.36
CA ALA A 98 -3.23 -11.37 -3.31
C ALA A 98 -4.42 -12.23 -3.80
N LEU A 99 -4.83 -12.07 -5.06
CA LEU A 99 -5.85 -12.92 -5.68
C LEU A 99 -5.35 -14.34 -6.02
N ALA A 100 -4.04 -14.49 -6.28
CA ALA A 100 -3.42 -15.76 -6.67
C ALA A 100 -3.02 -16.62 -5.45
N THR A 101 -2.74 -16.01 -4.30
CA THR A 101 -2.49 -16.74 -3.05
C THR A 101 -3.78 -17.42 -2.56
N ARG A 102 -3.71 -18.72 -2.30
CA ARG A 102 -4.87 -19.51 -1.79
C ARG A 102 -5.12 -19.28 -0.30
N GLU A 103 -4.05 -19.03 0.45
CA GLU A 103 -4.12 -18.79 1.90
C GLU A 103 -4.94 -17.53 2.25
N THR A 104 -5.04 -16.57 1.33
CA THR A 104 -5.86 -15.36 1.49
C THR A 104 -7.35 -15.57 1.16
N ARG A 105 -7.75 -16.74 0.62
CA ARG A 105 -9.14 -17.04 0.23
C ARG A 105 -9.96 -17.77 1.30
N GLY A 106 -9.37 -18.16 2.41
CA GLY A 106 -10.09 -18.91 3.46
C GLY A 106 -10.58 -20.28 3.00
N GLU A 107 -10.02 -20.84 1.91
CA GLU A 107 -10.23 -22.25 1.55
C GLU A 107 -9.45 -23.10 2.55
N GLU A 108 -10.11 -23.31 3.68
CA GLU A 108 -9.79 -24.26 4.72
C GLU A 108 -9.51 -25.63 4.05
N LYS A 109 -8.41 -26.26 4.47
CA LYS A 109 -8.03 -27.61 4.07
C LYS A 109 -9.21 -28.56 4.33
N SER A 110 -9.96 -28.89 3.29
CA SER A 110 -10.81 -30.09 3.25
C SER A 110 -9.95 -31.33 3.00
#